data_AF-R5NJJ5-F1
#
_entry.id   AF-R5NJJ5-F1
#
_cell.length_a   1.000
_cell.length_b   1.000
_cell.length_c   1.000
_cell.angle_alpha   90.00
_cell.angle_beta   90.00
_cell.angle_gamma   90.00
#
_symmetry.space_group_name_H-M   'P 1'
#
loop_
_entity.id
_entity.type
_entity.pdbx_description
1 polymer ?
#
loop_
_entity_poly.entity_id
_entity_poly.type
_entity_poly.pdbx_seq_one_letter_code
_entity_poly.pdbx_strand_id
1 'polypeptide(L)' 'MSKWCCNFDSGDYEYIDQDGFSIDRGEFVYNWDDNEYRLEEEEFRNMSLLDDEDE' A
#
# COMPACT_ATOMS: atom_id res chain seq x y z
N MET A 1 0.11 -4.78 -6.78
CA MET A 1 0.09 -6.09 -6.09
C MET A 1 -0.74 -5.90 -4.84
N SER A 2 -1.67 -6.83 -4.58
CA SER A 2 -2.58 -6.76 -3.46
C SER A 2 -1.91 -7.32 -2.22
N LYS A 3 -2.03 -6.61 -1.10
CA LYS A 3 -1.48 -7.00 0.20
C LYS A 3 -2.61 -7.28 1.18
N TRP A 4 -2.28 -8.07 2.19
CA TRP A 4 -3.23 -8.42 3.24
C TRP A 4 -3.29 -7.28 4.25
N CYS A 5 -4.28 -6.40 4.09
CA CYS A 5 -4.39 -5.14 4.82
C CYS A 5 -5.63 -5.13 5.72
N CYS A 6 -5.55 -4.40 6.83
CA CYS A 6 -6.70 -4.23 7.72
C CYS A 6 -7.66 -3.20 7.12
N ASN A 7 -8.93 -3.57 6.95
CA ASN A 7 -10.00 -2.66 6.58
C ASN A 7 -10.66 -2.13 7.86
N PHE A 8 -10.50 -0.84 8.14
CA PHE A 8 -11.04 -0.21 9.34
C PHE A 8 -12.54 0.06 9.28
N ASP A 9 -13.14 0.13 8.09
CA ASP A 9 -14.60 0.24 7.95
C ASP A 9 -15.30 -1.05 8.38
N SER A 10 -14.57 -2.17 8.34
CA SER A 10 -15.12 -3.50 8.57
C SER A 10 -14.56 -4.18 9.80
N GLY A 11 -13.35 -3.80 10.21
CA GLY A 11 -12.58 -4.42 11.27
C GLY A 11 -11.93 -5.75 10.88
N ASP A 12 -11.96 -6.11 9.59
CA ASP A 12 -11.44 -7.38 9.05
C ASP A 12 -10.25 -7.13 8.14
N TYR A 13 -9.41 -8.16 7.95
CA TYR A 13 -8.32 -8.12 6.98
C TYR A 13 -8.76 -8.63 5.62
N GLU A 14 -8.34 -7.93 4.56
CA GLU A 14 -8.73 -8.20 3.18
C GLU A 14 -7.52 -7.99 2.25
N TYR A 15 -7.55 -8.59 1.07
CA TYR A 15 -6.59 -8.27 0.01
C TYR A 15 -6.94 -6.93 -0.60
N ILE A 16 -6.15 -5.91 -0.29
CA ILE A 16 -6.34 -4.56 -0.79
C ILE A 16 -5.14 -4.21 -1.67
N ASP A 17 -5.39 -3.70 -2.87
CA ASP A 17 -4.35 -3.14 -3.76
C ASP A 17 -3.88 -1.76 -3.26
N GLN A 18 -2.72 -1.30 -3.75
CA GLN A 18 -2.15 0.01 -3.40
C GLN A 18 -3.13 1.18 -3.63
N ASP A 19 -4.01 1.07 -4.63
CA ASP A 19 -5.05 2.07 -4.93
C ASP A 19 -6.24 2.04 -3.94
N GLY A 20 -6.20 1.19 -2.91
CA GLY A 20 -7.28 0.99 -1.95
C GLY A 20 -8.41 0.10 -2.46
N PHE A 21 -8.19 -0.68 -3.52
CA PHE A 21 -9.21 -1.58 -4.06
C PHE A 21 -9.18 -2.93 -3.35
N SER A 22 -10.27 -3.28 -2.65
CA SER A 22 -10.43 -4.58 -1.99
C SER A 22 -10.83 -5.65 -3.01
N ILE A 23 -9.99 -6.65 -3.20
CA ILE A 23 -10.21 -7.78 -4.08
C ILE A 23 -11.31 -8.69 -3.53
N ASP A 24 -11.39 -8.85 -2.21
CA ASP A 24 -12.39 -9.69 -1.56
C ASP A 24 -13.82 -9.12 -1.74
N ARG A 25 -13.96 -7.80 -1.76
CA ARG A 25 -15.25 -7.12 -1.98
C ARG A 25 -15.53 -6.73 -3.42
N GLY A 26 -14.48 -6.51 -4.20
CA GLY A 26 -14.57 -5.89 -5.51
C GLY A 26 -14.93 -4.40 -5.45
N GLU A 27 -14.60 -3.71 -4.36
CA GLU A 27 -14.94 -2.29 -4.12
C GLU A 27 -13.75 -1.52 -3.53
N PHE A 28 -13.76 -0.19 -3.69
CA PHE A 28 -12.76 0.69 -3.09
C PHE A 28 -13.02 0.88 -1.59
N VAL A 29 -11.97 0.71 -0.80
CA VAL A 29 -11.92 0.96 0.63
C VAL A 29 -11.04 2.18 0.83
N TYR A 30 -11.57 3.18 1.53
CA TYR A 30 -10.84 4.42 1.81
C TYR A 30 -10.18 4.40 3.18
N ASN A 31 -10.66 3.57 4.07
CA ASN A 31 -10.22 3.48 5.46
C ASN A 31 -9.59 2.11 5.70
N TRP A 32 -8.31 2.00 5.33
CA TRP A 32 -7.53 0.77 5.45
C TRP A 32 -6.08 1.09 5.82
N ASP A 33 -5.34 0.07 6.26
CA ASP A 33 -3.94 0.21 6.65
C ASP A 33 -3.00 0.18 5.43
N ASP A 34 -2.66 1.38 4.92
CA ASP A 34 -1.81 1.61 3.75
C ASP A 34 -0.33 1.84 4.08
N ASN A 35 0.04 1.72 5.36
CA ASN A 35 1.34 2.13 5.84
C ASN A 35 2.50 1.35 5.20
N GLU A 36 2.30 0.05 4.93
CA GLU A 36 3.29 -0.79 4.25
C GLU A 36 3.55 -0.33 2.81
N TYR A 37 2.50 0.09 2.09
CA TYR A 37 2.64 0.61 0.73
C TYR A 37 3.39 1.94 0.72
N ARG A 38 3.08 2.81 1.68
CA ARG A 38 3.76 4.11 1.83
C ARG A 38 5.24 3.94 2.16
N LEU A 39 5.58 2.98 3.02
CA LEU A 39 6.97 2.68 3.35
C LEU A 39 7.74 2.13 2.15
N GLU A 40 7.18 1.19 1.40
CA GLU A 40 7.81 0.68 0.17
C GLU A 40 8.02 1.78 -0.87
N GLU A 41 7.03 2.66 -1.07
CA GLU A 41 7.15 3.77 -2.00
C GLU A 41 8.24 4.75 -1.56
N GLU A 42 8.34 5.03 -0.26
CA GLU A 42 9.36 5.89 0.31
C GLU A 42 10.76 5.26 0.24
N GLU A 43 10.91 3.97 0.54
CA GLU A 43 12.17 3.23 0.38
C GLU A 43 12.61 3.19 -1.08
N PHE A 44 11.70 2.89 -2.00
CA PHE A 44 12.01 2.85 -3.43
C PHE A 44 12.46 4.22 -3.94
N ARG A 45 11.80 5.28 -3.48
CA ARG A 45 12.18 6.66 -3.81
C ARG A 45 13.53 7.03 -3.22
N ASN A 46 13.79 6.67 -1.96
CA ASN A 46 15.06 6.96 -1.30
C ASN A 46 16.21 6.17 -1.93
N MET A 47 15.99 4.91 -2.29
CA MET A 47 16.96 4.10 -3.05
C MET A 47 17.26 4.71 -4.42
N SER A 48 16.23 5.14 -5.15
CA SER A 48 16.41 5.80 -6.45
C SER A 48 17.19 7.11 -6.32
N LEU A 49 16.97 7.90 -5.27
CA LEU A 49 17.70 9.14 -5.03
C LEU A 49 19.17 8.90 -4.67
N LEU A 50 19.49 7.78 -4.02
CA LEU A 50 20.86 7.41 -3.69
C LEU A 50 21.67 6.97 -4.92
N ASP A 51 21.02 6.43 -5.95
CA ASP A 51 21.67 6.03 -7.22
C ASP A 51 22.04 7.25 -8.09
N ASP A 52 21.34 8.38 -7.94
CA ASP A 52 21.61 9.64 -8.66
C ASP A 52 22.70 10.52 -7.99
N GLU A 53 23.10 10.27 -6.74
CA GLU A 53 24.17 11.05 -6.05
C GLU A 53 25.59 10.50 -6.29
N ASP A 54 25.73 9.41 -7.04
CA ASP A 54 27.02 8.77 -7.39
C ASP A 54 27.57 9.16 -8.80
N GLU A 55 27.16 10.30 -9.39
CA GLU A 55 27.75 10.87 -10.64
C GLU A 55 28.55 12.18 -10.45
#